data_AF-G2QGE4-F1
#
_entry.id   AF-G2QGE4-F1
#
_cell.length_a   1.000
_cell.length_b   1.000
_cell.length_c   1.000
_cell.angle_alpha   90.00
_cell.angle_beta   90.00
_cell.angle_gamma   90.00
#
_symmetry.space_group_name_H-M   'P 1'
#
loop_
_entity.id
_entity.type
_entity.pdbx_description
1 polymer ?
#
loop_
_entity_poly.entity_id
_entity_poly.type
_entity_poly.pdbx_seq_one_letter_code
_entity_poly.pdbx_strand_id
1 'polypeptide(L)'
;MEMLAFNPELLYSFQASAPGSRAFHLRLIELAAVAVHQIAVFLYKQDTRVHDHHTNDPDYTVDGATSWDWEPPQQSGGYYPLLVPPPPWKTLFSHPYYVAHNQYPDGLADVVGYWAEDRIFGGVVLFDRSQTWRRCDGEGPGASEPNFYMHSARDDVTFRLWQVKNEEQEALVGFLLAPTPAPADNGPLPILPTRSHRVRIDPDRAIVDSKVYRDVWERPEPLHNRDRDDHRPRNPEDYPEEEDTQARIFALLYNKKPGSE
;
A
#
# COMPACT_ATOMS: atom_id res chain seq x y z
N MET A 1 -19.17 -10.90 20.80
CA MET A 1 -19.03 -9.86 19.75
C MET A 1 -17.68 -9.24 20.00
N GLU A 2 -16.68 -9.58 19.20
CA GLU A 2 -15.36 -8.96 19.33
C GLU A 2 -15.52 -7.50 18.88
N MET A 3 -15.14 -6.56 19.75
CA MET A 3 -15.20 -5.12 19.44
C MET A 3 -13.95 -4.73 18.66
N LEU A 4 -14.11 -3.86 17.66
CA LEU A 4 -12.98 -3.21 16.99
C LEU A 4 -12.11 -2.51 18.05
N ALA A 5 -10.80 -2.78 18.00
CA ALA A 5 -9.83 -2.31 18.97
C ALA A 5 -8.96 -1.23 18.33
N PHE A 6 -9.25 0.04 18.58
CA PHE A 6 -8.46 1.14 18.04
C PHE A 6 -7.35 1.57 19.01
N ASN A 7 -6.23 2.04 18.46
CA ASN A 7 -5.19 2.67 19.26
C ASN A 7 -5.78 3.87 20.04
N PRO A 8 -5.63 3.93 21.38
CA PRO A 8 -6.17 5.01 22.19
C PRO A 8 -5.70 6.41 21.77
N GLU A 9 -4.45 6.55 21.31
CA GLU A 9 -3.90 7.82 20.85
C GLU A 9 -4.57 8.28 19.55
N LEU A 10 -4.87 7.33 18.65
CA LEU A 10 -5.59 7.61 17.40
C LEU A 10 -7.02 8.06 17.70
N LEU A 11 -7.74 7.32 18.57
CA LEU A 11 -9.09 7.69 19.00
C LEU A 11 -9.12 9.07 19.64
N TYR A 12 -8.20 9.34 20.56
CA TYR A 12 -8.09 10.65 21.21
C TYR A 12 -7.81 11.75 20.18
N SER A 13 -6.88 11.52 19.24
CA SER A 13 -6.55 12.49 18.19
C SER A 13 -7.74 12.77 17.27
N PHE A 14 -8.54 11.74 16.94
CA PHE A 14 -9.77 11.90 16.18
C PHE A 14 -10.80 12.75 16.94
N GLN A 15 -11.05 12.44 18.21
CA GLN A 15 -12.00 13.14 19.07
C GLN A 15 -11.59 14.59 19.36
N ALA A 16 -10.29 14.86 19.46
CA ALA A 16 -9.74 16.20 19.71
C ALA A 16 -9.71 17.08 18.45
N SER A 17 -9.85 16.49 17.26
CA SER A 17 -9.82 17.22 15.99
C SER A 17 -11.18 17.87 15.70
N ALA A 18 -11.16 19.11 15.23
CA ALA A 18 -12.40 19.80 14.83
C ALA A 18 -13.06 19.08 13.63
N PRO A 19 -14.37 18.79 13.65
CA PRO A 19 -15.07 18.24 12.50
C PRO A 19 -14.84 19.07 11.23
N GLY A 20 -14.58 18.41 10.11
CA GLY A 20 -14.26 19.06 8.84
C GLY A 20 -12.81 19.56 8.71
N SER A 21 -12.00 19.49 9.77
CA SER A 21 -10.57 19.82 9.68
C SER A 21 -9.80 18.71 8.97
N ARG A 22 -8.64 19.07 8.39
CA ARG A 22 -7.73 18.11 7.76
C ARG A 22 -7.26 17.00 8.70
N ALA A 23 -6.97 17.36 9.95
CA ALA A 23 -6.61 16.39 10.98
C ALA A 23 -7.76 15.40 11.22
N PHE A 24 -9.00 15.90 11.36
CA PHE A 24 -10.18 15.06 11.51
C PHE A 24 -10.34 14.09 10.32
N HIS A 25 -10.20 14.57 9.09
CA HIS A 25 -10.28 13.74 7.88
C HIS A 25 -9.24 12.62 7.85
N LEU A 26 -7.98 12.93 8.15
CA LEU A 26 -6.91 11.93 8.15
C LEU A 26 -7.13 10.87 9.23
N ARG A 27 -7.54 11.26 10.44
CA ARG A 27 -7.83 10.30 11.51
C ARG A 27 -9.07 9.46 11.23
N LEU A 28 -10.09 10.02 10.56
CA LEU A 28 -11.25 9.25 10.08
C LEU A 28 -10.82 8.16 9.09
N ILE A 29 -9.98 8.51 8.12
CA ILE A 29 -9.45 7.55 7.13
C ILE A 29 -8.59 6.48 7.83
N GLU A 30 -7.74 6.86 8.77
CA GLU A 30 -6.92 5.92 9.55
C GLU A 30 -7.79 4.93 10.34
N LEU A 31 -8.83 5.42 11.03
CA LEU A 31 -9.80 4.57 11.72
C LEU A 31 -10.55 3.64 10.77
N ALA A 32 -10.94 4.12 9.59
CA ALA A 32 -11.62 3.30 8.58
C ALA A 32 -10.71 2.18 8.06
N ALA A 33 -9.44 2.48 7.79
CA ALA A 33 -8.45 1.48 7.38
C ALA A 33 -8.24 0.41 8.46
N VAL A 34 -8.07 0.82 9.72
CA VAL A 34 -7.95 -0.10 10.87
C VAL A 34 -9.20 -0.97 11.02
N ALA A 35 -10.39 -0.40 10.86
CA ALA A 35 -11.64 -1.15 10.95
C ALA A 35 -11.74 -2.22 9.85
N VAL A 36 -11.45 -1.86 8.59
CA VAL A 36 -11.44 -2.81 7.46
C VAL A 36 -10.44 -3.95 7.71
N HIS A 37 -9.23 -3.61 8.16
CA HIS A 37 -8.19 -4.57 8.49
C HIS A 37 -8.66 -5.56 9.56
N GLN A 38 -9.21 -5.08 10.67
CA GLN A 38 -9.68 -5.91 11.78
C GLN A 38 -10.89 -6.76 11.42
N ILE A 39 -11.81 -6.24 10.60
CA ILE A 39 -12.95 -7.04 10.11
C ILE A 39 -12.43 -8.21 9.26
N ALA A 40 -11.45 -7.97 8.38
CA ALA A 40 -10.85 -9.03 7.58
C ALA A 40 -10.11 -10.06 8.44
N VAL A 41 -9.33 -9.62 9.43
CA VAL A 41 -8.69 -10.49 10.44
C VAL A 41 -9.73 -11.35 11.14
N PHE A 42 -10.81 -10.74 11.63
CA PHE A 42 -11.90 -11.42 12.34
C PHE A 42 -12.56 -12.48 11.46
N LEU A 43 -12.95 -12.11 10.23
CA LEU A 43 -13.60 -13.00 9.27
C LEU A 43 -12.70 -14.17 8.88
N TYR A 44 -11.41 -13.93 8.67
CA TYR A 44 -10.44 -14.98 8.37
C TYR A 44 -10.31 -15.97 9.54
N LYS A 45 -10.24 -15.47 10.77
CA LYS A 45 -10.19 -16.30 11.99
C LYS A 45 -11.46 -17.13 12.23
N GLN A 46 -12.61 -16.74 11.66
CA GLN A 46 -13.81 -17.58 11.73
C GLN A 46 -13.67 -18.86 10.90
N ASP A 47 -12.69 -18.93 10.00
CA ASP A 47 -12.36 -20.10 9.17
C ASP A 47 -13.60 -20.72 8.51
N THR A 48 -14.48 -19.88 7.97
CA THR A 48 -15.79 -20.33 7.46
C THR A 48 -15.70 -21.19 6.21
N ARG A 49 -14.55 -21.19 5.53
CA ARG A 49 -14.23 -22.00 4.34
C ARG A 49 -15.30 -22.00 3.24
N VAL A 50 -16.07 -20.91 3.12
CA VAL A 50 -17.21 -20.82 2.18
C VAL A 50 -16.85 -21.09 0.71
N HIS A 51 -15.58 -20.95 0.34
CA HIS A 51 -15.07 -21.23 -1.00
C HIS A 51 -14.82 -22.72 -1.29
N ASP A 52 -14.58 -23.54 -0.26
CA ASP A 52 -14.29 -24.97 -0.42
C ASP A 52 -15.57 -25.79 -0.70
N HIS A 53 -16.75 -25.21 -0.49
CA HIS A 53 -18.05 -25.90 -0.58
C HIS A 53 -18.40 -26.41 -1.99
N HIS A 54 -17.66 -25.97 -3.01
CA HIS A 54 -17.93 -26.28 -4.41
C HIS A 54 -17.04 -27.40 -4.98
N THR A 55 -16.19 -28.03 -4.15
CA THR A 55 -15.30 -29.10 -4.60
C THR A 55 -15.22 -30.23 -3.58
N ASN A 56 -15.24 -31.47 -4.07
CA ASN A 56 -14.85 -32.65 -3.28
C ASN A 56 -13.39 -33.07 -3.56
N ASP A 57 -12.73 -32.35 -4.47
CA ASP A 57 -11.36 -32.59 -4.86
C ASP A 57 -10.42 -31.77 -3.96
N PRO A 58 -9.53 -32.44 -3.19
CA PRO A 58 -8.63 -31.78 -2.25
C PRO A 58 -7.67 -30.78 -2.93
N ASP A 59 -7.35 -30.97 -4.21
CA ASP A 59 -6.42 -30.09 -4.93
C ASP A 59 -7.05 -28.71 -5.25
N TYR A 60 -8.38 -28.62 -5.23
CA TYR A 60 -9.12 -27.37 -5.46
C TYR A 60 -9.61 -26.70 -4.17
N THR A 61 -9.12 -27.15 -3.01
CA THR A 61 -9.38 -26.49 -1.72
C THR A 61 -8.36 -25.38 -1.46
N VAL A 62 -8.68 -24.48 -0.53
CA VAL A 62 -7.71 -23.48 -0.03
C VAL A 62 -6.42 -24.14 0.48
N ASP A 63 -6.53 -25.30 1.14
CA ASP A 63 -5.37 -26.02 1.66
C ASP A 63 -4.52 -26.55 0.50
N GLY A 64 -5.12 -27.20 -0.51
CA GLY A 64 -4.41 -27.65 -1.71
C GLY A 64 -3.69 -26.52 -2.45
N ALA A 65 -4.32 -25.35 -2.56
CA ALA A 65 -3.72 -24.18 -3.21
C ALA A 65 -2.59 -23.52 -2.41
N THR A 66 -2.53 -23.72 -1.09
CA THR A 66 -1.54 -23.09 -0.19
C THR A 66 -0.47 -24.07 0.33
N SER A 67 -0.64 -25.37 0.08
CA SER A 67 0.27 -26.44 0.54
C SER A 67 1.10 -27.07 -0.57
N TRP A 68 1.14 -26.51 -1.78
CA TRP A 68 1.93 -27.09 -2.87
C TRP A 68 3.43 -26.94 -2.58
N ASP A 69 4.13 -28.08 -2.47
CA ASP A 69 5.58 -28.13 -2.35
C ASP A 69 6.20 -28.43 -3.71
N TRP A 70 7.12 -27.57 -4.14
CA TRP A 70 7.96 -27.87 -5.30
C TRP A 70 9.02 -28.89 -4.90
N GLU A 71 8.86 -30.13 -5.33
CA GLU A 71 9.95 -31.10 -5.30
C GLU A 71 10.87 -30.87 -6.51
N PRO A 72 12.16 -30.50 -6.32
CA PRO A 72 13.08 -30.38 -7.43
C PRO A 72 13.20 -31.74 -8.14
N PRO A 73 13.19 -31.79 -9.49
CA PRO A 73 13.34 -33.04 -10.21
C PRO A 73 14.62 -33.75 -9.77
N GLN A 74 14.52 -34.99 -9.27
CA GLN A 74 15.65 -35.77 -8.72
C GLN A 74 16.77 -36.07 -9.74
N GLN A 75 16.64 -35.66 -11.02
CA GLN A 75 17.59 -36.01 -12.09
C GLN A 75 17.93 -34.90 -13.09
N SER A 76 17.89 -33.62 -12.74
CA SER A 76 18.55 -32.60 -13.59
C SER A 76 20.00 -32.41 -13.17
N GLY A 77 20.87 -33.32 -13.61
CA GLY A 77 22.31 -33.09 -13.62
C GLY A 77 22.64 -31.93 -14.55
N GLY A 78 22.66 -30.71 -14.03
CA GLY A 78 23.15 -29.54 -14.76
C GLY A 78 22.34 -28.26 -14.54
N TYR A 79 23.00 -27.30 -13.90
CA TYR A 79 23.00 -25.88 -14.28
C TYR A 79 21.79 -24.95 -14.04
N TYR A 80 20.84 -25.24 -13.14
CA TYR A 80 19.84 -24.22 -12.74
C TYR A 80 19.56 -24.14 -11.23
N PRO A 81 20.53 -23.75 -10.37
CA PRO A 81 20.28 -23.48 -8.96
C PRO A 81 19.51 -22.17 -8.67
N LEU A 82 19.08 -21.42 -9.70
CA LEU A 82 18.47 -20.09 -9.56
C LEU A 82 16.95 -20.04 -9.76
N LEU A 83 16.31 -21.18 -10.04
CA LEU A 83 14.87 -21.27 -10.31
C LEU A 83 14.14 -22.16 -9.29
N VAL A 84 14.56 -22.13 -8.03
CA VAL A 84 13.69 -22.66 -6.96
C VAL A 84 12.50 -21.69 -6.88
N PRO A 85 11.28 -22.13 -7.22
CA PRO A 85 10.12 -21.25 -7.09
C PRO A 85 10.00 -20.83 -5.62
N PRO A 86 9.53 -19.59 -5.36
CA PRO A 86 9.29 -19.18 -3.98
C PRO A 86 8.29 -20.16 -3.34
N PRO A 87 8.42 -20.44 -2.03
CA PRO A 87 7.46 -21.28 -1.34
C PRO A 87 6.04 -20.73 -1.53
N PRO A 88 5.01 -21.60 -1.50
CA PRO A 88 3.63 -21.18 -1.68
C PRO A 88 3.26 -20.10 -0.67
N TRP A 89 2.43 -19.16 -1.11
CA TRP A 89 1.78 -18.23 -0.20
C TRP A 89 0.95 -19.03 0.81
N LYS A 90 1.10 -18.71 2.10
CA LYS A 90 0.38 -19.39 3.19
C LYS A 90 -1.12 -19.06 3.26
N THR A 91 -1.58 -18.16 2.40
CA THR A 91 -2.98 -17.77 2.23
C THR A 91 -3.19 -17.26 0.81
N LEU A 92 -4.38 -17.43 0.25
CA LEU A 92 -4.77 -16.85 -1.04
C LEU A 92 -4.98 -15.33 -0.97
N PHE A 93 -5.13 -14.80 0.25
CA PHE A 93 -5.42 -13.40 0.51
C PHE A 93 -4.16 -12.69 1.00
N SER A 94 -3.25 -12.36 0.07
CA SER A 94 -1.97 -11.73 0.41
C SER A 94 -1.67 -10.51 -0.46
N HIS A 95 -1.06 -9.50 0.17
CA HIS A 95 -0.37 -8.42 -0.54
C HIS A 95 1.14 -8.72 -0.58
N PRO A 96 1.83 -8.69 -1.74
CA PRO A 96 3.23 -9.13 -1.88
C PRO A 96 4.22 -8.50 -0.88
N TYR A 97 4.01 -7.22 -0.53
CA TYR A 97 4.85 -6.49 0.43
C TYR A 97 4.47 -6.66 1.92
N TYR A 98 3.31 -7.25 2.23
CA TYR A 98 2.80 -7.37 3.61
C TYR A 98 2.61 -8.83 4.01
N VAL A 99 3.65 -9.64 3.89
CA VAL A 99 3.60 -11.11 4.07
C VAL A 99 4.40 -11.62 5.26
N ALA A 100 4.94 -10.69 6.05
CA ALA A 100 5.78 -10.97 7.20
C ALA A 100 4.93 -11.39 8.42
N HIS A 101 4.08 -12.40 8.24
CA HIS A 101 3.19 -12.94 9.27
C HIS A 101 3.90 -13.28 10.59
N ASN A 102 5.17 -13.68 10.56
CA ASN A 102 5.92 -13.98 11.79
C ASN A 102 6.15 -12.77 12.71
N GLN A 103 6.08 -11.54 12.20
CA GLN A 103 6.22 -10.31 13.01
C GLN A 103 4.87 -9.66 13.35
N TYR A 104 3.77 -10.14 12.77
CA TYR A 104 2.45 -9.54 12.94
C TYR A 104 1.76 -10.07 14.20
N PRO A 105 1.05 -9.22 14.99
CA PRO A 105 0.37 -9.64 16.21
C PRO A 105 -0.62 -10.79 16.01
N ASP A 106 -1.36 -10.79 14.91
CA ASP A 106 -2.35 -11.80 14.53
C ASP A 106 -1.84 -12.73 13.39
N GLY A 107 -0.54 -12.73 13.14
CA GLY A 107 0.10 -13.68 12.24
C GLY A 107 -0.39 -13.59 10.81
N LEU A 108 -0.87 -14.72 10.26
CA LEU A 108 -1.42 -14.77 8.89
C LEU A 108 -2.70 -13.95 8.74
N ALA A 109 -3.46 -13.73 9.81
CA ALA A 109 -4.70 -12.97 9.71
C ALA A 109 -4.42 -11.50 9.34
N ASP A 110 -3.33 -10.91 9.84
CA ASP A 110 -2.92 -9.55 9.47
C ASP A 110 -2.51 -9.45 7.99
N VAL A 111 -1.93 -10.52 7.40
CA VAL A 111 -1.67 -10.59 5.95
C VAL A 111 -2.97 -10.43 5.16
N VAL A 112 -4.04 -11.07 5.62
CA VAL A 112 -5.38 -10.96 5.03
C VAL A 112 -5.98 -9.57 5.25
N GLY A 113 -5.73 -8.96 6.42
CA GLY A 113 -6.11 -7.58 6.69
C GLY A 113 -5.54 -6.60 5.67
N TYR A 114 -4.23 -6.68 5.39
CA TYR A 114 -3.58 -5.84 4.38
C TYR A 114 -4.09 -6.13 2.96
N TRP A 115 -4.33 -7.40 2.63
CA TRP A 115 -4.97 -7.74 1.36
C TRP A 115 -6.36 -7.10 1.22
N ALA A 116 -7.18 -7.12 2.28
CA ALA A 116 -8.52 -6.55 2.25
C ALA A 116 -8.50 -5.03 2.04
N GLU A 117 -7.58 -4.31 2.69
CA GLU A 117 -7.37 -2.88 2.43
C GLU A 117 -7.03 -2.61 0.97
N ASP A 118 -6.09 -3.36 0.40
CA ASP A 118 -5.68 -3.22 -0.99
C ASP A 118 -6.80 -3.60 -1.99
N ARG A 119 -7.70 -4.50 -1.61
CA ARG A 119 -8.90 -4.81 -2.40
C ARG A 119 -9.97 -3.73 -2.33
N ILE A 120 -10.23 -3.17 -1.14
CA ILE A 120 -11.31 -2.22 -0.89
C ILE A 120 -10.90 -0.79 -1.22
N PHE A 121 -9.78 -0.32 -0.67
CA PHE A 121 -9.31 1.05 -0.88
C PHE A 121 -8.54 1.21 -2.18
N GLY A 122 -7.94 0.14 -2.72
CA GLY A 122 -7.02 0.18 -3.85
C GLY A 122 -5.54 0.18 -3.46
N GLY A 123 -5.25 0.13 -2.16
CA GLY A 123 -3.92 -0.09 -1.60
C GLY A 123 -3.96 -0.15 -0.07
N VAL A 124 -2.88 -0.60 0.56
CA VAL A 124 -2.69 -0.50 2.01
C VAL A 124 -2.54 0.97 2.38
N VAL A 125 -3.29 1.43 3.39
CA VAL A 125 -3.41 2.86 3.76
C VAL A 125 -2.34 3.23 4.79
N LEU A 126 -1.53 4.25 4.47
CA LEU A 126 -0.33 4.63 5.23
C LEU A 126 -0.29 6.14 5.51
N PHE A 127 0.44 6.54 6.55
CA PHE A 127 0.48 7.93 7.01
C PHE A 127 1.91 8.42 7.24
N ASP A 128 2.15 9.71 7.00
CA ASP A 128 3.42 10.37 7.38
C ASP A 128 3.47 10.54 8.90
N ARG A 129 4.40 9.83 9.54
CA ARG A 129 4.69 9.92 10.98
C ARG A 129 5.95 10.74 11.29
N SER A 130 6.61 11.34 10.29
CA SER A 130 7.83 12.14 10.44
C SER A 130 7.59 13.42 11.26
N GLN A 131 6.36 13.96 11.20
CA GLN A 131 5.96 15.25 11.76
C GLN A 131 6.84 16.44 11.29
N THR A 132 7.63 16.26 10.22
CA THR A 132 8.52 17.30 9.68
C THR A 132 7.74 18.53 9.23
N TRP A 133 6.52 18.32 8.74
CA TRP A 133 5.57 19.37 8.36
C TRP A 133 5.21 20.31 9.53
N ARG A 134 5.24 19.87 10.80
CA ARG A 134 4.97 20.74 11.97
C ARG A 134 6.07 21.76 12.24
N ARG A 135 7.23 21.64 11.60
CA ARG A 135 8.38 22.54 11.84
C ARG A 135 8.41 23.73 10.87
N CYS A 136 7.59 23.69 9.84
CA CYS A 136 7.56 24.69 8.78
C CYS A 136 6.50 25.79 9.02
N ASP A 137 5.96 25.86 10.24
CA ASP A 137 4.97 26.85 10.73
C ASP A 137 5.50 28.30 10.75
N GLY A 138 6.76 28.52 10.32
CA GLY A 138 7.48 29.78 10.51
C GLY A 138 7.54 30.74 9.31
N GLU A 139 7.62 30.28 8.06
CA GLU A 139 7.71 31.19 6.89
C GLU A 139 7.09 30.59 5.63
N GLY A 140 5.86 31.03 5.31
CA GLY A 140 5.15 30.74 4.07
C GLY A 140 3.79 30.05 4.29
N PRO A 141 2.83 30.20 3.36
CA PRO A 141 1.56 29.50 3.46
C PRO A 141 1.77 28.00 3.20
N GLY A 142 1.74 27.18 4.26
CA GLY A 142 1.44 25.75 4.12
C GLY A 142 2.54 24.77 4.48
N ALA A 143 2.57 24.34 5.74
CA ALA A 143 3.02 23.00 6.06
C ALA A 143 1.92 22.23 6.78
N SER A 144 0.80 22.08 6.08
CA SER A 144 -0.26 21.18 6.49
C SER A 144 0.23 19.74 6.45
N GLU A 145 -0.23 18.91 7.39
CA GLU A 145 -0.03 17.45 7.38
C GLU A 145 -0.22 16.89 5.96
N PRO A 146 0.71 16.10 5.40
CA PRO A 146 0.57 15.53 4.07
C PRO A 146 -0.71 14.68 3.93
N ASN A 147 -1.20 14.49 2.70
CA ASN A 147 -2.25 13.49 2.47
C ASN A 147 -1.70 12.10 2.80
N PHE A 148 -2.62 11.17 3.07
CA PHE A 148 -2.26 9.78 3.26
C PHE A 148 -1.68 9.16 1.98
N TYR A 149 -0.97 8.06 2.17
CA TYR A 149 -0.32 7.29 1.11
C TYR A 149 -1.03 5.96 0.95
N MET A 150 -0.95 5.39 -0.25
CA MET A 150 -1.39 4.04 -0.53
C MET A 150 -0.24 3.22 -1.08
N HIS A 151 -0.26 1.92 -0.78
CA HIS A 151 0.61 0.92 -1.38
C HIS A 151 -0.26 -0.12 -2.09
N SER A 152 -0.33 -0.04 -3.42
CA SER A 152 -1.21 -0.88 -4.23
C SER A 152 -0.48 -2.15 -4.67
N ALA A 153 -1.14 -3.30 -4.61
CA ALA A 153 -0.67 -4.51 -5.28
C ALA A 153 -1.62 -4.86 -6.43
N ARG A 154 -1.52 -4.08 -7.49
CA ARG A 154 -2.28 -4.21 -8.73
C ARG A 154 -1.29 -4.26 -9.90
N ASP A 155 -1.59 -5.11 -10.87
CA ASP A 155 -0.80 -5.20 -12.10
C ASP A 155 -0.86 -3.88 -12.87
N ASP A 156 0.26 -3.50 -13.47
CA ASP A 156 0.41 -2.30 -14.31
C ASP A 156 0.08 -0.97 -13.60
N VAL A 157 0.20 -0.92 -12.27
CA VAL A 157 -0.10 0.27 -11.47
C VAL A 157 1.16 0.97 -10.96
N THR A 158 1.77 0.48 -9.89
CA THR A 158 3.10 0.89 -9.40
C THR A 158 3.45 0.01 -8.21
N PHE A 159 4.73 -0.32 -8.06
CA PHE A 159 5.20 -0.98 -6.83
C PHE A 159 5.51 0.02 -5.71
N ARG A 160 5.55 1.33 -6.00
CA ARG A 160 5.91 2.37 -5.02
C ARG A 160 4.70 2.84 -4.26
N LEU A 161 4.94 3.30 -3.03
CA LEU A 161 3.94 4.04 -2.28
C LEU A 161 3.65 5.35 -2.99
N TRP A 162 2.40 5.80 -2.91
CA TRP A 162 2.00 7.02 -3.59
C TRP A 162 1.08 7.85 -2.73
N GLN A 163 1.27 9.17 -2.80
CA GLN A 163 0.42 10.10 -2.07
C GLN A 163 -0.90 10.30 -2.81
N VAL A 164 -2.01 10.15 -2.08
CA VAL A 164 -3.37 10.41 -2.60
C VAL A 164 -3.57 11.90 -2.80
N LYS A 165 -4.29 12.30 -3.85
CA LYS A 165 -4.54 13.71 -4.12
C LYS A 165 -5.58 14.31 -3.18
N ASN A 166 -5.62 15.63 -3.11
CA ASN A 166 -6.59 16.34 -2.26
C ASN A 166 -8.02 16.00 -2.69
N GLU A 167 -8.30 15.99 -3.99
CA GLU A 167 -9.64 15.76 -4.52
C GLU A 167 -10.13 14.33 -4.24
N GLU A 168 -9.24 13.35 -4.34
CA GLU A 168 -9.53 11.93 -4.04
C GLU A 168 -9.73 11.71 -2.54
N GLN A 169 -8.91 12.34 -1.69
CA GLN A 169 -9.07 12.31 -0.24
C GLN A 169 -10.39 12.96 0.19
N GLU A 170 -10.73 14.12 -0.38
CA GLU A 170 -12.01 14.81 -0.12
C GLU A 170 -13.20 13.96 -0.58
N ALA A 171 -13.11 13.31 -1.74
CA ALA A 171 -14.13 12.40 -2.23
C ALA A 171 -14.31 11.19 -1.28
N LEU A 172 -13.21 10.60 -0.81
CA LEU A 172 -13.25 9.50 0.17
C LEU A 172 -13.89 9.93 1.49
N VAL A 173 -13.50 11.09 2.03
CA VAL A 173 -14.09 11.64 3.25
C VAL A 173 -15.59 11.90 3.06
N GLY A 174 -15.97 12.50 1.93
CA GLY A 174 -17.36 12.75 1.60
C GLY A 174 -18.17 11.46 1.55
N PHE A 175 -17.59 10.39 1.00
CA PHE A 175 -18.19 9.06 1.00
C PHE A 175 -18.33 8.47 2.41
N LEU A 176 -17.29 8.57 3.25
CA LEU A 176 -17.32 8.05 4.63
C LEU A 176 -18.31 8.80 5.54
N LEU A 177 -18.53 10.10 5.28
CA LEU A 177 -19.47 10.93 6.04
C LEU A 177 -20.89 10.95 5.46
N ALA A 178 -21.11 10.33 4.30
CA ALA A 178 -22.42 10.33 3.65
C ALA A 178 -23.46 9.59 4.54
N PRO A 179 -24.61 10.22 4.82
CA PRO A 179 -25.65 9.60 5.66
C PRO A 179 -26.34 8.42 4.96
N THR A 180 -26.24 8.36 3.64
CA THR A 180 -26.84 7.31 2.81
C THR A 180 -25.76 6.72 1.92
N PRO A 181 -25.69 5.39 1.74
CA PRO A 181 -24.75 4.77 0.82
C PRO A 181 -24.92 5.36 -0.58
N ALA A 182 -23.82 5.75 -1.21
CA ALA A 182 -23.84 6.11 -2.62
C ALA A 182 -24.28 4.88 -3.45
N PRO A 183 -24.95 5.06 -4.60
CA PRO A 183 -25.15 3.99 -5.57
C PRO A 183 -23.81 3.30 -5.88
N ALA A 184 -23.79 1.97 -5.97
CA ALA A 184 -22.57 1.18 -6.10
C ALA A 184 -21.63 1.64 -7.24
N ASP A 185 -22.20 2.21 -8.30
CA ASP A 185 -21.46 2.64 -9.50
C ASP A 185 -20.78 4.02 -9.37
N ASN A 186 -20.99 4.75 -8.25
CA ASN A 186 -20.52 6.13 -8.06
C ASN A 186 -19.62 6.32 -6.82
N GLY A 187 -19.06 5.24 -6.26
CA GLY A 187 -18.14 5.32 -5.12
C GLY A 187 -16.74 5.81 -5.51
N PRO A 188 -15.99 6.47 -4.61
CA PRO A 188 -14.60 6.86 -4.86
C PRO A 188 -13.62 5.67 -4.76
N LEU A 189 -14.10 4.47 -4.45
CA LEU A 189 -13.30 3.28 -4.18
C LEU A 189 -13.46 2.23 -5.29
N PRO A 190 -12.40 1.49 -5.65
CA PRO A 190 -11.01 1.67 -5.18
C PRO A 190 -10.33 2.89 -5.81
N ILE A 191 -9.46 3.57 -5.06
CA ILE A 191 -8.61 4.64 -5.59
C ILE A 191 -7.36 3.98 -6.18
N LEU A 192 -7.14 4.20 -7.48
CA LEU A 192 -5.98 3.66 -8.18
C LEU A 192 -5.09 4.82 -8.63
N PRO A 193 -3.76 4.69 -8.48
CA PRO A 193 -2.87 5.73 -8.94
C PRO A 193 -2.81 5.76 -10.46
N THR A 194 -2.40 6.92 -10.94
CA THR A 194 -2.12 7.21 -12.34
C THR A 194 -0.81 8.00 -12.38
N ARG A 195 -0.24 8.23 -13.57
CA ARG A 195 0.97 9.06 -13.76
C ARG A 195 0.87 10.50 -13.23
N SER A 196 -0.33 10.96 -12.94
CA SER A 196 -0.56 12.27 -12.31
C SER A 196 -0.28 12.28 -10.81
N HIS A 197 -0.10 11.12 -10.18
CA HIS A 197 0.33 10.98 -8.79
C HIS A 197 1.85 11.05 -8.71
N ARG A 198 2.37 12.27 -8.57
CA ARG A 198 3.80 12.54 -8.69
C ARG A 198 4.62 12.20 -7.46
N VAL A 199 4.02 12.18 -6.27
CA VAL A 199 4.75 11.89 -5.03
C VAL A 199 4.78 10.38 -4.83
N ARG A 200 5.94 9.77 -5.14
CA ARG A 200 6.22 8.34 -5.01
C ARG A 200 7.31 8.08 -3.98
N ILE A 201 7.12 7.09 -3.13
CA ILE A 201 8.08 6.66 -2.12
C ILE A 201 8.43 5.20 -2.34
N ASP A 202 9.72 4.91 -2.40
CA ASP A 202 10.19 3.52 -2.49
C ASP A 202 9.78 2.75 -1.21
N PRO A 203 9.16 1.56 -1.31
CA PRO A 203 8.73 0.78 -0.15
C PRO A 203 9.86 0.52 0.84
N ASP A 204 11.10 0.34 0.35
CA ASP A 204 12.27 0.05 1.17
C ASP A 204 12.73 1.28 1.97
N ARG A 205 12.42 2.49 1.50
CA ARG A 205 12.76 3.78 2.13
C ARG A 205 11.61 4.39 2.94
N ALA A 206 10.41 3.85 2.79
CA ALA A 206 9.19 4.40 3.38
C ALA A 206 9.27 4.51 4.91
N ILE A 207 9.65 3.42 5.59
CA ILE A 207 9.71 3.41 7.07
C ILE A 207 10.97 4.13 7.57
N VAL A 208 12.13 3.84 7.00
CA VAL A 208 13.41 4.32 7.53
C VAL A 208 13.62 5.80 7.24
N ASP A 209 13.43 6.23 6.00
CA ASP A 209 13.79 7.58 5.56
C ASP A 209 12.58 8.53 5.62
N SER A 210 11.43 8.09 5.08
CA SER A 210 10.24 8.96 4.96
C SER A 210 9.31 8.92 6.18
N LYS A 211 9.49 7.94 7.08
CA LYS A 211 8.59 7.66 8.22
C LYS A 211 7.12 7.53 7.79
N VAL A 212 6.87 6.94 6.63
CA VAL A 212 5.53 6.64 6.10
C VAL A 212 5.18 5.19 6.42
N TYR A 213 4.30 5.01 7.40
CA TYR A 213 3.78 3.73 7.86
C TYR A 213 2.49 3.93 8.67
N ARG A 214 1.65 2.90 8.74
CA ARG A 214 0.57 2.84 9.72
C ARG A 214 1.09 2.23 11.02
N ASP A 215 1.67 1.04 10.92
CA ASP A 215 2.26 0.27 12.01
C ASP A 215 3.76 0.08 11.76
N VAL A 216 4.61 0.31 12.77
CA VAL A 216 6.06 0.28 12.57
C VAL A 216 6.59 -1.09 12.14
N TRP A 217 5.86 -2.15 12.46
CA TRP A 217 6.16 -3.55 12.16
C TRP A 217 5.47 -4.06 10.88
N GLU A 218 4.77 -3.21 10.13
CA GLU A 218 3.95 -3.64 8.97
C GLU A 218 4.78 -4.21 7.80
N ARG A 219 6.06 -3.84 7.68
CA ARG A 219 6.97 -4.32 6.63
C ARG A 219 8.31 -4.72 7.26
N PRO A 220 8.98 -5.76 6.74
CA PRO A 220 10.26 -6.18 7.26
C PRO A 220 11.32 -5.09 7.04
N GLU A 221 12.37 -5.09 7.86
CA GLU A 221 13.53 -4.26 7.57
C GLU A 221 14.10 -4.61 6.18
N PRO A 222 14.51 -3.61 5.39
CA PRO A 222 15.02 -3.84 4.04
C PRO A 222 16.19 -4.83 4.07
N LEU A 223 16.07 -5.93 3.33
CA LEU A 223 16.96 -7.07 3.50
C LEU A 223 18.39 -6.82 3.01
N HIS A 224 18.73 -5.88 2.10
CA HIS A 224 20.12 -5.64 1.67
C HIS A 224 20.37 -4.34 0.86
N ASN A 225 21.64 -3.89 0.92
CA ASN A 225 22.37 -2.86 0.15
C ASN A 225 21.59 -1.88 -0.76
N ARG A 226 21.40 -0.66 -0.24
CA ARG A 226 20.73 0.50 -0.89
C ARG A 226 21.21 0.81 -2.31
N ASP A 227 22.44 0.41 -2.66
CA ASP A 227 23.05 0.65 -3.97
C ASP A 227 22.37 -0.13 -5.11
N ARG A 228 21.74 -1.29 -4.84
CA ARG A 228 21.07 -2.08 -5.89
C ARG A 228 19.75 -1.43 -6.35
N ASP A 229 19.08 -0.71 -5.46
CA ASP A 229 17.79 -0.08 -5.73
C ASP A 229 17.92 1.05 -6.76
N ASP A 230 19.05 1.77 -6.73
CA ASP A 230 19.33 2.87 -7.64
C ASP A 230 19.60 2.40 -9.08
N HIS A 231 19.90 1.11 -9.29
CA HIS A 231 20.13 0.49 -10.60
C HIS A 231 18.89 -0.19 -11.20
N ARG A 232 17.73 -0.15 -10.53
CA ARG A 232 16.49 -0.72 -11.06
C ARG A 232 16.05 0.00 -12.35
N PRO A 233 15.63 -0.72 -13.41
CA PRO A 233 15.03 -0.09 -14.59
C PRO A 233 13.86 0.80 -14.17
N ARG A 234 13.91 2.07 -14.58
CA ARG A 234 12.87 3.05 -14.25
C ARG A 234 11.86 3.10 -15.39
N ASN A 235 10.57 2.97 -15.04
CA ASN A 235 9.46 3.16 -15.96
C ASN A 235 8.63 4.39 -15.51
N PRO A 236 7.78 4.96 -16.39
CA PRO A 236 6.99 6.14 -16.07
C PRO A 236 5.87 5.94 -15.03
N GLU A 237 5.42 4.70 -14.80
CA GLU A 237 4.36 4.43 -13.82
C GLU A 237 4.90 4.53 -12.38
N ASP A 238 6.10 3.99 -12.17
CA ASP A 238 6.84 4.02 -10.91
C ASP A 238 7.64 5.31 -10.71
N TYR A 239 8.16 5.90 -11.79
CA TYR A 239 9.00 7.10 -11.76
C TYR A 239 8.44 8.17 -12.71
N PRO A 240 7.25 8.73 -12.43
CA PRO A 240 6.64 9.75 -13.29
C PRO A 240 7.49 11.02 -13.43
N GLU A 241 8.43 11.26 -12.51
CA GLU A 241 9.43 12.34 -12.56
C GLU A 241 10.48 12.19 -13.69
N GLU A 242 10.69 10.98 -14.21
CA GLU A 242 11.67 10.73 -15.27
C GLU A 242 11.18 11.26 -16.62
N GLU A 243 9.85 11.31 -16.86
CA GLU A 243 9.29 11.94 -18.06
C GLU A 243 9.68 13.42 -18.14
N ASP A 244 9.63 14.13 -17.01
CA ASP A 244 10.02 15.54 -16.92
C ASP A 244 11.53 15.72 -17.14
N THR A 245 12.34 14.82 -16.59
CA THR A 245 13.80 14.81 -16.77
C THR A 245 14.17 14.59 -18.23
N GLN A 246 13.54 13.62 -18.88
CA GLN A 246 13.76 13.31 -20.28
C GLN A 246 13.32 14.48 -21.17
N ALA A 247 12.14 15.07 -20.92
CA ALA A 247 11.67 16.25 -21.63
C ALA A 247 12.63 17.46 -21.48
N ARG A 248 13.19 17.68 -20.28
CA ARG A 248 14.19 18.72 -20.02
C ARG A 248 15.50 18.46 -20.77
N ILE A 249 15.98 17.21 -20.78
CA ILE A 249 17.18 16.82 -21.54
C ILE A 249 16.97 17.04 -23.03
N PHE A 250 15.83 16.60 -23.58
CA PHE A 250 15.47 16.86 -24.98
C PHE A 250 15.41 18.37 -25.26
N ALA A 251 14.77 19.17 -24.41
CA ALA A 251 14.74 20.62 -24.59
C ALA A 251 16.16 21.24 -24.59
N LEU A 252 17.07 20.78 -23.73
CA LEU A 252 18.45 21.26 -23.67
C LEU A 252 19.29 20.85 -24.89
N LEU A 253 19.09 19.64 -25.40
CA LEU A 253 19.80 19.12 -26.56
C LEU A 253 19.34 19.77 -27.86
N TYR A 254 18.04 20.06 -28.00
CA TYR A 254 17.45 20.56 -29.24
C TYR A 254 17.21 22.08 -29.27
N ASN A 255 17.26 22.79 -28.13
CA ASN A 255 17.25 24.26 -28.08
C ASN A 255 18.64 24.90 -28.02
N LYS A 256 19.73 24.11 -28.13
CA LYS A 256 21.03 24.65 -28.53
C LYS A 256 20.91 25.12 -29.98
N LYS A 257 20.48 26.37 -30.18
CA LYS A 257 20.60 27.05 -31.47
C LYS A 257 22.06 26.91 -31.95
N PRO A 258 22.32 26.54 -33.21
CA PRO A 258 23.65 26.73 -33.77
C PRO A 258 23.96 28.23 -33.66
N GLY A 259 24.97 28.56 -32.88
CA GLY A 259 25.49 29.92 -32.80
C GLY A 259 25.94 30.33 -34.20
N SER A 260 25.23 31.31 -34.73
CA SER A 260 25.77 32.44 -35.49
C SER A 260 27.30 32.49 -35.53
N GLU A 261 27.88 32.11 -36.67
CA GLU A 261 29.12 32.71 -37.19
C GLU A 261 28.80 34.04 -37.87
#